data_AF-A0A4Q7FLQ6-F1
#
_entry.id   AF-A0A4Q7FLQ6-F1
#
_cell.length_a   1.000
_cell.length_b   1.000
_cell.length_c   1.000
_cell.angle_alpha   90.00
_cell.angle_beta   90.00
_cell.angle_gamma   90.00
#
_symmetry.space_group_name_H-M   'P 1'
#
loop_
_entity.id
_entity.type
_entity.pdbx_description
1 polymer ?
#
loop_
_entity_poly.entity_id
_entity_poly.type
_entity_poly.pdbx_seq_one_letter_code
_entity_poly.pdbx_strand_id
1 'polypeptide(L)'
;ADVVTAGGAAPPIVEMLDTRERLPWAGHTARHALGEIYELIKQNKTTLVFVNTRSQAEMLFQDLWRMNDDGLAIALHHGSLDVAQRRKVEDAMAAGRLRGVVCTSSLDLGVDWGDVDLVINIGAPKGSSRLMQRIGRANHRFDEASRAVLVPANRFEVLECRVAIDAIAENAQDTPPLRSGALDVLAQHVLGCACGEPFFSDELYDEVRTAAPYAALTRADFDDIVDFVATGGYALKTYERFARIKQDKQGRWRVANPRVRQSYRLNVGTIVEDTMLKVRLVRSRAGGSGSTGAIARGGKMLGEIEEVFIEGLVPGDTFVFGGEVVRYEALVEDQVYVSRANDKDAKVPSYMGGKFPLSTYLAERVRKLLDDRRAWNALPDQVHEWLSLQKDFSRVPAVRELLVETFPRGNKHYLVCYPFEGRLAHQTLGMLLTRRMERARTRPLGFIANEYALAIWGLGDLSFMIRHGQLDLNALFNPDMLGDDLEAWLAESALMKRTFRNCAIISGLIPRRHTGEEKSRRQVLFSTDLVYDVLRKHQGDHVLLRAARADAATGLLDLRRLGDMLARIQGRITHRELEHVSPLAVPVMLEIGRESVYGEASDELLAEAADELVKEAMS
;
A
#
# COMPACT_ATOMS: atom_id res chain seq x y z
N ALA A 1 -22.68 -15.65 19.90
CA ALA A 1 -21.97 -16.21 21.06
C ALA A 1 -21.94 -15.13 22.12
N ASP A 2 -22.33 -15.45 23.35
CA ASP A 2 -22.25 -14.51 24.46
C ASP A 2 -20.77 -14.24 24.77
N VAL A 3 -20.37 -12.98 24.72
CA VAL A 3 -18.99 -12.57 25.01
C VAL A 3 -18.78 -12.71 26.51
N VAL A 4 -18.03 -13.72 26.92
CA VAL A 4 -17.60 -13.87 28.32
C VAL A 4 -16.50 -12.84 28.58
N THR A 5 -16.83 -11.80 29.33
CA THR A 5 -15.86 -10.79 29.75
C THR A 5 -15.23 -11.21 31.07
N ALA A 6 -13.97 -11.63 31.04
CA ALA A 6 -13.21 -11.89 32.26
C ALA A 6 -12.80 -10.55 32.91
N GLY A 7 -13.18 -10.31 34.17
CA GLY A 7 -12.76 -9.14 34.94
C GLY A 7 -11.39 -9.37 35.61
N GLY A 8 -10.68 -8.29 35.93
CA GLY A 8 -9.48 -8.31 36.78
C GLY A 8 -8.13 -8.13 36.07
N ALA A 9 -8.09 -8.05 34.74
CA ALA A 9 -6.87 -7.70 34.02
C ALA A 9 -6.50 -6.22 34.25
N ALA A 10 -5.23 -5.93 34.47
CA ALA A 10 -4.75 -4.55 34.58
C ALA A 10 -4.90 -3.82 33.23
N PRO A 11 -5.46 -2.58 33.19
CA PRO A 11 -5.62 -1.84 31.95
C PRO A 11 -4.25 -1.46 31.37
N PRO A 12 -4.09 -1.47 30.03
CA PRO A 12 -2.84 -1.07 29.40
C PRO A 12 -2.53 0.40 29.68
N ILE A 13 -1.24 0.70 29.89
CA ILE A 13 -0.73 2.06 30.03
C ILE A 13 -0.11 2.45 28.70
N VAL A 14 -0.79 3.32 27.96
CA VAL A 14 -0.34 3.79 26.64
C VAL A 14 -0.16 5.29 26.70
N GLU A 15 1.07 5.73 26.42
CA GLU A 15 1.46 7.13 26.49
C GLU A 15 2.00 7.58 25.14
N MET A 16 1.97 8.89 24.89
CA MET A 16 2.64 9.49 23.75
C MET A 16 3.92 10.15 24.25
N LEU A 17 5.04 9.91 23.56
CA LEU A 17 6.32 10.48 23.94
C LEU A 17 6.30 12.00 23.79
N ASP A 18 6.64 12.69 24.87
CA ASP A 18 6.96 14.12 24.84
C ASP A 18 8.42 14.30 24.40
N THR A 19 8.66 15.13 23.39
CA THR A 19 9.95 15.26 22.74
C THR A 19 10.53 16.66 22.96
N ARG A 20 11.83 16.73 23.25
CA ARG A 20 12.51 18.02 23.49
C ARG A 20 12.70 18.80 22.20
N GLU A 21 12.99 18.08 21.12
CA GLU A 21 13.12 18.67 19.79
C GLU A 21 11.75 19.00 19.19
N ARG A 22 11.72 19.98 18.27
CA ARG A 22 10.48 20.33 17.60
C ARG A 22 10.01 19.21 16.69
N LEU A 23 8.70 18.95 16.72
CA LEU A 23 8.06 17.97 15.84
C LEU A 23 8.24 18.40 14.38
N PRO A 24 8.70 17.50 13.49
CA PRO A 24 8.74 17.75 12.07
C PRO A 24 7.35 18.01 11.48
N TRP A 25 7.31 18.81 10.41
CA TRP A 25 6.08 19.00 9.62
C TRP A 25 5.73 17.72 8.84
N ALA A 26 6.74 17.03 8.33
CA ALA A 26 6.61 15.83 7.52
C ALA A 26 7.71 14.82 7.86
N GLY A 27 7.56 13.59 7.36
CA GLY A 27 8.55 12.53 7.52
C GLY A 27 8.05 11.37 8.38
N HIS A 28 8.84 10.29 8.37
CA HIS A 28 8.45 8.99 8.90
C HIS A 28 9.47 8.41 9.90
N THR A 29 10.61 9.06 10.13
CA THR A 29 11.77 8.41 10.76
C THR A 29 11.93 8.69 12.25
N ALA A 30 11.07 9.54 12.84
CA ALA A 30 11.08 9.94 14.26
C ALA A 30 12.46 10.32 14.82
N ARG A 31 13.40 10.77 13.97
CA ARG A 31 14.80 11.07 14.35
C ARG A 31 14.92 12.12 15.45
N HIS A 32 13.98 13.05 15.51
CA HIS A 32 13.92 14.10 16.53
C HIS A 32 13.75 13.55 17.97
N ALA A 33 13.35 12.28 18.11
CA ALA A 33 13.11 11.61 19.38
C ALA A 33 14.13 10.49 19.67
N LEU A 34 15.22 10.39 18.89
CA LEU A 34 16.15 9.26 18.95
C LEU A 34 16.80 9.13 20.34
N GLY A 35 17.15 10.26 20.97
CA GLY A 35 17.72 10.29 22.31
C GLY A 35 16.76 9.74 23.36
N GLU A 36 15.52 10.20 23.33
CA GLU A 36 14.46 9.76 24.23
C GLU A 36 14.10 8.27 24.02
N ILE A 37 14.07 7.80 22.77
CA ILE A 37 13.88 6.36 22.46
C ILE A 37 15.02 5.53 23.08
N TYR A 38 16.26 5.97 22.92
CA TYR A 38 17.42 5.25 23.48
C TYR A 38 17.38 5.23 25.02
N GLU A 39 17.01 6.35 25.67
CA GLU A 39 16.82 6.40 27.12
C GLU A 39 15.71 5.47 27.61
N LEU A 40 14.59 5.37 26.88
CA LEU A 40 13.54 4.40 27.20
C LEU A 40 14.04 2.95 27.10
N ILE A 41 14.87 2.61 26.11
CA ILE A 41 15.50 1.29 26.02
C ILE A 41 16.43 1.05 27.22
N LYS A 42 17.17 2.06 27.66
CA LYS A 42 18.10 1.98 28.79
C LYS A 42 17.39 1.76 30.13
N GLN A 43 16.22 2.36 30.32
CA GLN A 43 15.45 2.32 31.56
C GLN A 43 14.63 1.03 31.75
N ASN A 44 14.37 0.28 30.69
CA ASN A 44 13.55 -0.93 30.71
C ASN A 44 14.42 -2.18 30.44
N LYS A 45 14.01 -3.35 30.94
CA LYS A 45 14.77 -4.61 30.82
C LYS A 45 14.87 -5.05 29.36
N THR A 46 13.74 -5.14 28.68
CA THR A 46 13.66 -5.55 27.27
C THR A 46 12.55 -4.77 26.57
N THR A 47 12.96 -3.95 25.60
CA THR A 47 12.05 -3.09 24.83
C THR A 47 11.85 -3.61 23.41
N LEU A 48 10.60 -3.73 22.97
CA LEU A 48 10.29 -3.93 21.55
C LEU A 48 10.02 -2.59 20.88
N VAL A 49 10.77 -2.25 19.84
CA VAL A 49 10.63 -1.01 19.08
C VAL A 49 10.01 -1.33 17.72
N PHE A 50 8.68 -1.23 17.65
CA PHE A 50 7.93 -1.48 16.42
C PHE A 50 8.03 -0.31 15.46
N VAL A 51 8.28 -0.65 14.20
CA VAL A 51 8.28 0.27 13.06
C VAL A 51 7.33 -0.24 11.97
N ASN A 52 6.92 0.65 11.07
CA ASN A 52 5.94 0.33 10.04
C ASN A 52 6.60 -0.25 8.77
N THR A 53 7.87 0.03 8.48
CA THR A 53 8.55 -0.49 7.29
C THR A 53 9.92 -1.10 7.62
N ARG A 54 10.39 -2.00 6.73
CA ARG A 54 11.73 -2.61 6.84
C ARG A 54 12.84 -1.57 6.74
N SER A 55 12.70 -0.61 5.81
CA SER A 55 13.67 0.49 5.66
C SER A 55 13.75 1.39 6.90
N GLN A 56 12.61 1.65 7.56
CA GLN A 56 12.58 2.36 8.83
C GLN A 56 13.25 1.56 9.94
N ALA A 57 13.07 0.22 9.96
CA ALA A 57 13.71 -0.67 10.93
C ALA A 57 15.24 -0.62 10.81
N GLU A 58 15.76 -0.78 9.60
CA GLU A 58 17.20 -0.72 9.33
C GLU A 58 17.77 0.66 9.66
N MET A 59 17.10 1.73 9.24
CA MET A 59 17.55 3.10 9.51
C MET A 59 17.60 3.39 11.01
N LEU A 60 16.53 3.08 11.74
CA LEU A 60 16.46 3.30 13.18
C LEU A 60 17.49 2.46 13.93
N PHE A 61 17.67 1.20 13.53
CA PHE A 61 18.69 0.34 14.11
C PHE A 61 20.10 0.91 13.91
N GLN A 62 20.42 1.41 12.72
CA GLN A 62 21.71 2.06 12.45
C GLN A 62 21.90 3.36 13.25
N ASP A 63 20.84 4.17 13.36
CA ASP A 63 20.87 5.41 14.12
C ASP A 63 21.07 5.13 15.63
N LEU A 64 20.37 4.14 16.20
CA LEU A 64 20.58 3.66 17.57
C LEU A 64 21.98 3.07 17.78
N TRP A 65 22.46 2.26 16.83
CA TRP A 65 23.79 1.65 16.90
C TRP A 65 24.92 2.69 16.97
N ARG A 66 24.79 3.79 16.20
CA ARG A 66 25.78 4.87 16.16
C ARG A 66 25.91 5.65 17.47
N MET A 67 24.85 5.71 18.26
CA MET A 67 24.83 6.43 19.55
C MET A 67 24.92 5.49 20.76
N ASN A 68 25.09 4.19 20.55
CA ASN A 68 25.08 3.16 21.59
C ASN A 68 26.41 3.11 22.36
N ASP A 69 26.77 4.23 23.00
CA ASP A 69 28.01 4.35 23.79
C ASP A 69 27.99 3.43 25.02
N ASP A 70 26.81 3.06 25.53
CA ASP A 70 26.65 2.15 26.67
C ASP A 70 26.80 0.66 26.30
N GLY A 71 26.91 0.33 25.01
CA GLY A 71 27.03 -1.07 24.55
C GLY A 71 25.78 -1.92 24.81
N LEU A 72 24.59 -1.33 24.78
CA LEU A 72 23.33 -2.06 24.95
C LEU A 72 23.16 -3.11 23.87
N ALA A 73 22.70 -4.30 24.25
CA ALA A 73 22.39 -5.38 23.33
C ALA A 73 21.08 -5.09 22.58
N ILE A 74 21.19 -4.40 21.44
CA ILE A 74 20.06 -4.07 20.55
C ILE A 74 20.15 -4.93 19.29
N ALA A 75 19.03 -5.50 18.86
CA ALA A 75 18.92 -6.34 17.67
C ALA A 75 17.90 -5.79 16.65
N LEU A 76 18.00 -6.27 15.41
CA LEU A 76 17.06 -5.99 14.32
C LEU A 76 16.28 -7.27 13.96
N HIS A 77 14.97 -7.15 13.75
CA HIS A 77 14.12 -8.28 13.37
C HIS A 77 13.04 -7.91 12.32
N HIS A 78 13.15 -8.45 11.10
CA HIS A 78 12.10 -8.36 10.09
C HIS A 78 12.14 -9.53 9.11
N GLY A 79 11.04 -9.77 8.39
CA GLY A 79 10.87 -10.94 7.53
C GLY A 79 11.91 -11.11 6.40
N SER A 80 12.58 -10.04 5.96
CA SER A 80 13.67 -10.13 4.97
C SER A 80 15.01 -10.61 5.51
N LEU A 81 15.16 -10.78 6.84
CA LEU A 81 16.39 -11.35 7.40
C LEU A 81 16.43 -12.86 7.17
N ASP A 82 17.65 -13.37 7.02
CA ASP A 82 17.91 -14.79 6.93
C ASP A 82 17.31 -15.55 8.13
N VAL A 83 16.81 -16.76 7.88
CA VAL A 83 16.15 -17.58 8.91
C VAL A 83 17.08 -17.86 10.08
N ALA A 84 18.37 -18.11 9.85
CA ALA A 84 19.32 -18.36 10.92
C ALA A 84 19.58 -17.09 11.75
N GLN A 85 19.58 -15.91 11.12
CA GLN A 85 19.68 -14.64 11.84
C GLN A 85 18.44 -14.37 12.69
N ARG A 86 17.23 -14.59 12.16
CA ARG A 86 15.98 -14.44 12.93
C ARG A 86 15.97 -15.35 14.15
N ARG A 87 16.25 -16.64 13.99
CA ARG A 87 16.34 -17.60 15.11
C ARG A 87 17.33 -17.17 16.19
N LYS A 88 18.50 -16.65 15.81
CA LYS A 88 19.48 -16.15 16.79
C LYS A 88 18.92 -14.99 17.62
N VAL A 89 18.17 -14.08 17.00
CA VAL A 89 17.53 -12.96 17.71
C VAL A 89 16.41 -13.47 18.60
N GLU A 90 15.58 -14.38 18.12
CA GLU A 90 14.49 -15.03 18.87
C GLU A 90 15.06 -15.78 20.10
N ASP A 91 16.13 -16.57 19.94
CA ASP A 91 16.81 -17.30 21.01
C ASP A 91 17.49 -16.37 22.05
N ALA A 92 18.02 -15.23 21.60
CA ALA A 92 18.61 -14.23 22.48
C ALA A 92 17.54 -13.48 23.28
N MET A 93 16.40 -13.19 22.64
CA MET A 93 15.25 -12.56 23.28
C MET A 93 14.62 -13.49 24.32
N ALA A 94 14.34 -14.75 23.98
CA ALA A 94 13.80 -15.75 24.91
C ALA A 94 14.72 -16.03 26.12
N ALA A 95 16.02 -15.77 25.97
CA ALA A 95 17.00 -15.89 27.04
C ALA A 95 17.20 -14.60 27.86
N GLY A 96 16.43 -13.54 27.62
CA GLY A 96 16.55 -12.25 28.31
C GLY A 96 17.90 -11.53 28.09
N ARG A 97 18.58 -11.81 26.98
CA ARG A 97 19.93 -11.26 26.69
C ARG A 97 19.90 -9.94 25.91
N LEU A 98 18.73 -9.48 25.47
CA LEU A 98 18.56 -8.29 24.67
C LEU A 98 17.91 -7.17 25.49
N ARG A 99 18.44 -5.96 25.32
CA ARG A 99 17.85 -4.73 25.89
C ARG A 99 16.80 -4.12 24.96
N GLY A 100 16.98 -4.29 23.65
CA GLY A 100 16.03 -3.77 22.66
C GLY A 100 15.98 -4.60 21.38
N VAL A 101 14.81 -4.67 20.76
CA VAL A 101 14.66 -5.24 19.41
C VAL A 101 13.88 -4.27 18.54
N VAL A 102 14.52 -3.78 17.48
CA VAL A 102 13.86 -2.99 16.44
C VAL A 102 13.19 -3.95 15.46
N CYS A 103 11.87 -3.89 15.33
CA CYS A 103 11.12 -4.89 14.59
C CYS A 103 9.94 -4.35 13.78
N THR A 104 9.58 -5.09 12.72
CA THR A 104 8.30 -4.90 12.02
C THR A 104 7.23 -5.83 12.60
N SER A 105 6.09 -5.96 11.91
CA SER A 105 5.01 -6.90 12.26
C SER A 105 5.41 -8.39 12.35
N SER A 106 6.66 -8.72 12.02
CA SER A 106 7.23 -10.07 12.23
C SER A 106 7.17 -10.55 13.70
N LEU A 107 7.05 -9.64 14.66
CA LEU A 107 6.89 -9.97 16.08
C LEU A 107 5.50 -9.57 16.64
N ASP A 108 4.55 -9.17 15.79
CA ASP A 108 3.20 -8.73 16.23
C ASP A 108 2.35 -9.91 16.76
N LEU A 109 2.57 -11.15 16.27
CA LEU A 109 1.65 -12.29 16.44
C LEU A 109 2.37 -13.58 16.88
N GLY A 110 1.75 -14.30 17.83
CA GLY A 110 1.88 -15.76 17.96
C GLY A 110 3.00 -16.30 18.85
N VAL A 111 3.84 -15.46 19.46
CA VAL A 111 4.91 -15.92 20.36
C VAL A 111 4.89 -15.10 21.65
N ASP A 112 4.90 -15.79 22.79
CA ASP A 112 5.09 -15.18 24.10
C ASP A 112 6.59 -14.97 24.30
N TRP A 113 7.01 -13.71 24.37
CA TRP A 113 8.43 -13.36 24.34
C TRP A 113 9.07 -13.22 25.72
N GLY A 114 8.33 -13.47 26.82
CA GLY A 114 8.84 -13.53 28.19
C GLY A 114 9.79 -12.39 28.60
N ASP A 115 9.34 -11.50 29.49
CA ASP A 115 10.15 -10.39 30.06
C ASP A 115 10.30 -9.12 29.18
N VAL A 116 9.49 -8.95 28.15
CA VAL A 116 9.31 -7.62 27.51
C VAL A 116 8.51 -6.73 28.44
N ASP A 117 9.06 -5.60 28.86
CA ASP A 117 8.44 -4.67 29.81
C ASP A 117 8.00 -3.34 29.19
N LEU A 118 8.42 -3.06 27.96
CA LEU A 118 8.00 -1.89 27.20
C LEU A 118 7.87 -2.18 25.70
N VAL A 119 6.80 -1.65 25.11
CA VAL A 119 6.66 -1.52 23.65
C VAL A 119 6.77 -0.05 23.25
N ILE A 120 7.68 0.26 22.33
CA ILE A 120 7.75 1.56 21.66
C ILE A 120 7.20 1.39 20.25
N ASN A 121 6.26 2.23 19.85
CA ASN A 121 5.73 2.22 18.48
C ASN A 121 6.14 3.51 17.76
N ILE A 122 6.98 3.36 16.74
CA ILE A 122 7.48 4.48 15.94
C ILE A 122 6.47 4.82 14.84
N GLY A 123 6.13 6.11 14.82
CA GLY A 123 5.05 6.65 14.02
C GLY A 123 3.68 6.18 14.50
N ALA A 124 2.66 6.57 13.75
CA ALA A 124 1.30 6.20 14.10
C ALA A 124 1.03 4.70 13.82
N PRO A 125 0.20 4.03 14.65
CA PRO A 125 -0.04 2.58 14.59
C PRO A 125 -0.92 2.12 13.41
N LYS A 126 -1.58 3.07 12.73
CA LYS A 126 -2.52 2.86 11.61
C LYS A 126 -3.79 2.06 11.92
N GLY A 127 -3.93 1.47 13.11
CA GLY A 127 -5.15 0.82 13.60
C GLY A 127 -5.10 0.49 15.09
N SER A 128 -6.24 0.61 15.79
CA SER A 128 -6.37 0.35 17.23
C SER A 128 -6.12 -1.13 17.57
N SER A 129 -6.73 -2.06 16.83
CA SER A 129 -6.58 -3.52 17.06
C SER A 129 -5.14 -3.99 16.90
N ARG A 130 -4.40 -3.43 15.93
CA ARG A 130 -2.97 -3.73 15.76
C ARG A 130 -2.17 -3.20 16.94
N LEU A 131 -2.42 -1.95 17.34
CA LEU A 131 -1.73 -1.38 18.48
C LEU A 131 -1.98 -2.22 19.74
N MET A 132 -3.23 -2.65 19.97
CA MET A 132 -3.58 -3.54 21.08
C MET A 132 -2.79 -4.87 21.01
N GLN A 133 -2.68 -5.49 19.83
CA GLN A 133 -1.87 -6.70 19.64
C GLN A 133 -0.38 -6.47 19.94
N ARG A 134 0.17 -5.32 19.57
CA ARG A 134 1.56 -4.92 19.88
C ARG A 134 1.76 -4.69 21.37
N ILE A 135 0.86 -3.92 22.00
CA ILE A 135 0.92 -3.61 23.43
C ILE A 135 0.87 -4.87 24.26
N GLY A 136 0.02 -5.83 23.89
CA GLY A 136 -0.06 -7.13 24.57
C GLY A 136 1.24 -7.94 24.56
N ARG A 137 2.30 -7.49 23.86
CA ARG A 137 3.65 -8.08 23.95
C ARG A 137 4.42 -7.63 25.19
N ALA A 138 4.10 -6.46 25.75
CA ALA A 138 4.71 -5.98 26.99
C ALA A 138 3.91 -6.47 28.20
N ASN A 139 4.61 -6.90 29.25
CA ASN A 139 4.04 -7.42 30.49
C ASN A 139 2.85 -8.35 30.22
N HIS A 140 3.10 -9.40 29.42
CA HIS A 140 2.07 -10.37 28.99
C HIS A 140 1.66 -11.29 30.15
N ARG A 141 1.15 -10.69 31.23
CA ARG A 141 0.69 -11.28 32.49
C ARG A 141 -0.67 -10.69 32.83
N PHE A 142 -1.49 -11.43 33.57
CA PHE A 142 -2.85 -11.01 33.87
C PHE A 142 -2.91 -9.81 34.85
N ASP A 143 -1.97 -9.77 35.78
CA ASP A 143 -1.90 -8.86 36.93
C ASP A 143 -0.99 -7.64 36.70
N GLU A 144 -0.27 -7.58 35.57
CA GLU A 144 0.59 -6.45 35.22
C GLU A 144 0.06 -5.71 34.00
N ALA A 145 0.08 -4.38 34.06
CA ALA A 145 -0.34 -3.57 32.92
C ALA A 145 0.69 -3.65 31.80
N SER A 146 0.25 -3.98 30.59
CA SER A 146 1.03 -3.79 29.38
C SER A 146 1.36 -2.31 29.18
N ARG A 147 2.64 -1.99 28.95
CA ARG A 147 3.12 -0.61 28.79
C ARG A 147 3.54 -0.34 27.36
N ALA A 148 3.11 0.78 26.81
CA ALA A 148 3.60 1.25 25.52
C ALA A 148 3.75 2.76 25.41
N VAL A 149 4.71 3.17 24.57
CA VAL A 149 4.98 4.56 24.23
C VAL A 149 4.88 4.74 22.71
N LEU A 150 4.01 5.65 22.28
CA LEU A 150 3.88 6.04 20.87
C LEU A 150 4.80 7.22 20.56
N VAL A 151 5.57 7.12 19.48
CA VAL A 151 6.51 8.17 19.05
C VAL A 151 6.09 8.69 17.68
N PRO A 152 5.26 9.74 17.59
CA PRO A 152 4.81 10.29 16.30
C PRO A 152 6.00 10.88 15.52
N ALA A 153 6.08 10.62 14.21
CA ALA A 153 7.18 11.12 13.38
C ALA A 153 6.95 12.57 12.89
N ASN A 154 5.70 13.03 12.87
CA ASN A 154 5.29 14.35 12.42
C ASN A 154 4.00 14.82 13.12
N ARG A 155 3.61 16.09 12.91
CA ARG A 155 2.44 16.70 13.56
C ARG A 155 1.10 16.00 13.29
N PHE A 156 0.87 15.47 12.08
CA PHE A 156 -0.37 14.74 11.82
C PHE A 156 -0.41 13.40 12.57
N GLU A 157 0.73 12.72 12.69
CA GLU A 157 0.80 11.47 13.44
C GLU A 157 0.52 11.64 14.93
N VAL A 158 0.74 12.84 15.50
CA VAL A 158 0.28 13.17 16.87
C VAL A 158 -1.23 13.00 17.00
N LEU A 159 -1.99 13.47 15.99
CA LEU A 159 -3.45 13.33 15.98
C LEU A 159 -3.85 11.86 15.91
N GLU A 160 -3.21 11.08 15.03
CA GLU A 160 -3.43 9.62 14.93
C GLU A 160 -3.10 8.90 16.24
N CYS A 161 -1.95 9.21 16.86
CA CYS A 161 -1.54 8.63 18.13
C CYS A 161 -2.52 8.96 19.26
N ARG A 162 -2.97 10.22 19.35
CA ARG A 162 -3.97 10.63 20.35
C ARG A 162 -5.25 9.83 20.23
N VAL A 163 -5.83 9.75 19.02
CA VAL A 163 -7.08 9.01 18.83
C VAL A 163 -6.91 7.51 19.02
N ALA A 164 -5.73 6.95 18.75
CA ALA A 164 -5.43 5.55 19.00
C ALA A 164 -5.33 5.24 20.50
N ILE A 165 -4.73 6.14 21.30
CA ILE A 165 -4.72 6.03 22.77
C ILE A 165 -6.14 6.06 23.31
N ASP A 166 -6.96 7.01 22.86
CA ASP A 166 -8.37 7.11 23.29
C ASP A 166 -9.16 5.86 22.89
N ALA A 167 -8.96 5.32 21.68
CA ALA A 167 -9.60 4.09 21.23
C ALA A 167 -9.24 2.88 22.10
N ILE A 168 -7.98 2.77 22.56
CA ILE A 168 -7.53 1.69 23.45
C ILE A 168 -8.16 1.83 24.83
N ALA A 169 -8.20 3.05 25.38
CA ALA A 169 -8.84 3.31 26.67
C ALA A 169 -10.35 2.95 26.64
N GLU A 170 -11.00 3.12 25.49
CA GLU A 170 -12.39 2.75 25.26
C GLU A 170 -12.60 1.27 24.89
N ASN A 171 -11.54 0.46 24.78
CA ASN A 171 -11.57 -0.91 24.24
C ASN A 171 -12.20 -1.02 22.84
N ALA A 172 -12.08 0.04 22.02
CA ALA A 172 -12.54 0.02 20.65
C ALA A 172 -11.63 -0.87 19.78
N GLN A 173 -12.25 -1.62 18.87
CA GLN A 173 -11.54 -2.50 17.93
C GLN A 173 -11.87 -2.14 16.48
N ASP A 174 -10.83 -1.94 15.68
CA ASP A 174 -10.90 -1.68 14.24
C ASP A 174 -11.01 -3.00 13.46
N THR A 175 -12.02 -3.82 13.77
CA THR A 175 -12.19 -5.12 13.09
C THR A 175 -12.55 -4.87 11.63
N PRO A 176 -11.74 -5.36 10.66
CA PRO A 176 -12.08 -5.20 9.25
C PRO A 176 -13.43 -5.87 8.95
N PRO A 177 -14.21 -5.32 8.01
CA PRO A 177 -15.44 -5.98 7.59
C PRO A 177 -15.12 -7.36 7.00
N LEU A 178 -16.05 -8.31 7.19
CA LEU A 178 -15.97 -9.60 6.54
C LEU A 178 -15.86 -9.40 5.02
N ARG A 179 -14.90 -10.12 4.41
CA ARG A 179 -14.69 -10.10 2.96
C ARG A 179 -15.59 -11.15 2.31
N SER A 180 -16.16 -10.80 1.16
CA SER A 180 -16.74 -11.80 0.26
C SER A 180 -15.65 -12.73 -0.27
N GLY A 181 -15.99 -13.98 -0.49
CA GLY A 181 -15.07 -14.99 -1.01
C GLY A 181 -14.70 -14.72 -2.46
N ALA A 182 -13.41 -14.87 -2.79
CA ALA A 182 -12.92 -14.66 -4.15
C ALA A 182 -13.15 -15.91 -5.03
N LEU A 183 -13.48 -15.69 -6.31
CA LEU A 183 -13.88 -16.75 -7.24
C LEU A 183 -12.69 -17.63 -7.68
N ASP A 184 -11.49 -17.06 -7.72
CA ASP A 184 -10.24 -17.78 -8.00
C ASP A 184 -9.86 -18.74 -6.86
N VAL A 185 -10.03 -18.33 -5.60
CA VAL A 185 -9.87 -19.19 -4.42
C VAL A 185 -10.90 -20.32 -4.43
N LEU A 186 -12.15 -20.03 -4.77
CA LEU A 186 -13.20 -21.05 -4.90
C LEU A 186 -12.89 -22.03 -6.04
N ALA A 187 -12.39 -21.56 -7.19
CA ALA A 187 -11.93 -22.43 -8.27
C ALA A 187 -10.81 -23.39 -7.82
N GLN A 188 -9.85 -22.89 -7.02
CA GLN A 188 -8.82 -23.73 -6.42
C GLN A 188 -9.42 -24.77 -5.47
N HIS A 189 -10.39 -24.39 -4.65
CA HIS A 189 -11.07 -25.28 -3.71
C HIS A 189 -11.85 -26.39 -4.44
N VAL A 190 -12.65 -26.05 -5.45
CA VAL A 190 -13.40 -27.01 -6.29
C VAL A 190 -12.46 -28.04 -6.94
N LEU A 191 -11.33 -27.59 -7.49
CA LEU A 191 -10.31 -28.48 -8.04
C LEU A 191 -9.71 -29.39 -6.95
N GLY A 192 -9.49 -28.85 -5.75
CA GLY A 192 -9.04 -29.58 -4.58
C GLY A 192 -9.97 -30.71 -4.17
N CYS A 193 -11.28 -30.43 -4.11
CA CYS A 193 -12.31 -31.44 -3.82
C CYS A 193 -12.25 -32.59 -4.83
N ALA A 194 -12.23 -32.29 -6.13
CA ALA A 194 -12.07 -33.32 -7.20
C ALA A 194 -10.73 -34.08 -7.13
N CYS A 195 -9.69 -33.46 -6.56
CA CYS A 195 -8.40 -34.09 -6.29
C CYS A 195 -8.42 -34.96 -5.02
N GLY A 196 -9.40 -34.82 -4.14
CA GLY A 196 -9.68 -35.78 -3.07
C GLY A 196 -10.47 -36.95 -3.65
N GLU A 197 -11.76 -36.72 -3.86
CA GLU A 197 -12.75 -37.70 -4.31
C GLU A 197 -13.77 -37.08 -5.29
N PRO A 198 -14.52 -37.89 -6.08
CA PRO A 198 -15.57 -37.38 -6.94
C PRO A 198 -16.73 -36.74 -6.15
N PHE A 199 -17.23 -35.58 -6.60
CA PHE A 199 -18.30 -34.84 -5.91
C PHE A 199 -19.51 -34.55 -6.81
N PHE A 200 -20.69 -34.38 -6.22
CA PHE A 200 -21.86 -33.82 -6.91
C PHE A 200 -21.85 -32.29 -6.81
N SER A 201 -22.21 -31.61 -7.91
CA SER A 201 -22.19 -30.15 -7.98
C SER A 201 -23.09 -29.50 -6.93
N ASP A 202 -24.28 -30.06 -6.73
CA ASP A 202 -25.28 -29.51 -5.80
C ASP A 202 -24.82 -29.64 -4.33
N GLU A 203 -24.27 -30.81 -3.96
CA GLU A 203 -23.76 -31.07 -2.62
C GLU A 203 -22.59 -30.15 -2.26
N LEU A 204 -21.64 -29.97 -3.19
CA LEU A 204 -20.49 -29.08 -2.96
C LEU A 204 -20.92 -27.61 -2.87
N TYR A 205 -21.94 -27.19 -3.64
CA TYR A 205 -22.48 -25.84 -3.55
C TYR A 205 -23.10 -25.57 -2.17
N ASP A 206 -23.89 -26.50 -1.65
CA ASP A 206 -24.51 -26.37 -0.33
C ASP A 206 -23.45 -26.33 0.78
N GLU A 207 -22.41 -27.16 0.68
CA GLU A 207 -21.26 -27.14 1.61
C GLU A 207 -20.52 -25.79 1.56
N VAL A 208 -20.18 -25.30 0.37
CA VAL A 208 -19.45 -24.03 0.20
C VAL A 208 -20.20 -22.85 0.81
N ARG A 209 -21.53 -22.82 0.71
CA ARG A 209 -22.36 -21.75 1.29
C ARG A 209 -22.38 -21.73 2.82
N THR A 210 -21.94 -22.80 3.49
CA THR A 210 -21.77 -22.79 4.94
C THR A 210 -20.58 -21.93 5.39
N ALA A 211 -19.63 -21.66 4.50
CA ALA A 211 -18.51 -20.78 4.78
C ALA A 211 -18.93 -19.30 4.66
N ALA A 212 -18.68 -18.51 5.72
CA ALA A 212 -19.11 -17.11 5.79
C ALA A 212 -18.77 -16.25 4.55
N PRO A 213 -17.56 -16.34 3.93
CA PRO A 213 -17.24 -15.56 2.73
C PRO A 213 -18.12 -15.90 1.51
N TYR A 214 -18.65 -17.12 1.44
CA TYR A 214 -19.44 -17.63 0.30
C TYR A 214 -20.93 -17.80 0.62
N ALA A 215 -21.40 -17.33 1.78
CA ALA A 215 -22.79 -17.48 2.21
C ALA A 215 -23.82 -16.88 1.21
N ALA A 216 -23.41 -15.82 0.50
CA ALA A 216 -24.18 -15.13 -0.53
C ALA A 216 -23.82 -15.56 -1.98
N LEU A 217 -23.02 -16.62 -2.16
CA LEU A 217 -22.64 -17.13 -3.48
C LEU A 217 -23.88 -17.55 -4.27
N THR A 218 -24.01 -17.04 -5.49
CA THR A 218 -25.12 -17.42 -6.37
C THR A 218 -24.85 -18.78 -7.01
N ARG A 219 -25.92 -19.50 -7.35
CA ARG A 219 -25.80 -20.77 -8.06
C ARG A 219 -25.10 -20.61 -9.42
N ALA A 220 -25.43 -19.54 -10.15
CA ALA A 220 -24.81 -19.24 -11.44
C ALA A 220 -23.30 -19.03 -11.32
N ASP A 221 -22.84 -18.27 -10.32
CA ASP A 221 -21.41 -18.06 -10.09
C ASP A 221 -20.69 -19.38 -9.76
N PHE A 222 -21.32 -20.27 -8.99
CA PHE A 222 -20.75 -21.57 -8.68
C PHE A 222 -20.65 -22.45 -9.92
N ASP A 223 -21.70 -22.52 -10.74
CA ASP A 223 -21.70 -23.31 -11.98
C ASP A 223 -20.65 -22.78 -12.97
N ASP A 224 -20.49 -21.46 -13.11
CA ASP A 224 -19.43 -20.84 -13.91
C ASP A 224 -18.03 -21.28 -13.44
N ILE A 225 -17.83 -21.38 -12.12
CA ILE A 225 -16.56 -21.85 -11.54
C ILE A 225 -16.34 -23.31 -11.85
N VAL A 226 -17.37 -24.16 -11.72
CA VAL A 226 -17.26 -25.59 -12.05
C VAL A 226 -16.91 -25.77 -13.54
N ASP A 227 -17.55 -25.02 -14.45
CA ASP A 227 -17.23 -25.05 -15.87
C ASP A 227 -15.80 -24.55 -16.16
N PHE A 228 -15.38 -23.48 -15.50
CA PHE A 228 -14.01 -22.99 -15.58
C PHE A 228 -12.99 -24.01 -15.06
N VAL A 229 -13.28 -24.71 -13.97
CA VAL A 229 -12.40 -25.79 -13.48
C VAL A 229 -12.41 -26.96 -14.46
N ALA A 230 -13.57 -27.30 -15.03
CA ALA A 230 -13.70 -28.38 -16.00
C ALA A 230 -12.91 -28.14 -17.28
N THR A 231 -13.02 -26.96 -17.89
CA THR A 231 -12.54 -26.72 -19.26
C THR A 231 -11.68 -25.47 -19.44
N GLY A 232 -11.52 -24.64 -18.41
CA GLY A 232 -10.98 -23.29 -18.51
C GLY A 232 -12.00 -22.26 -18.99
N GLY A 233 -13.26 -22.64 -19.19
CA GLY A 233 -14.34 -21.79 -19.69
C GLY A 233 -14.48 -21.80 -21.22
N TYR A 234 -15.52 -21.14 -21.72
CA TYR A 234 -15.92 -21.19 -23.13
C TYR A 234 -14.79 -20.90 -24.12
N ALA A 235 -13.95 -19.89 -23.85
CA ALA A 235 -12.84 -19.50 -24.73
C ALA A 235 -11.66 -20.49 -24.72
N LEU A 236 -11.52 -21.31 -23.66
CA LEU A 236 -10.37 -22.19 -23.45
C LEU A 236 -10.70 -23.68 -23.62
N LYS A 237 -11.98 -24.04 -23.77
CA LYS A 237 -12.49 -25.43 -23.90
C LYS A 237 -11.85 -26.25 -25.01
N THR A 238 -11.34 -25.60 -26.06
CA THR A 238 -10.71 -26.27 -27.21
C THR A 238 -9.29 -26.77 -26.92
N TYR A 239 -8.69 -26.35 -25.80
CA TYR A 239 -7.34 -26.76 -25.42
C TYR A 239 -7.39 -27.86 -24.36
N GLU A 240 -6.99 -29.08 -24.72
CA GLU A 240 -7.01 -30.26 -23.82
C GLU A 240 -6.27 -30.02 -22.49
N ARG A 241 -5.25 -29.14 -22.46
CA ARG A 241 -4.49 -28.81 -21.26
C ARG A 241 -5.34 -28.18 -20.13
N PHE A 242 -6.47 -27.57 -20.48
CA PHE A 242 -7.37 -26.92 -19.51
C PHE A 242 -8.52 -27.83 -19.06
N ALA A 243 -8.61 -29.05 -19.60
CA ALA A 243 -9.58 -30.06 -19.18
C ALA A 243 -9.16 -30.71 -17.84
N ARG A 244 -9.44 -30.07 -16.69
CA ARG A 244 -8.91 -30.50 -15.38
C ARG A 244 -9.81 -31.48 -14.64
N ILE A 245 -11.13 -31.33 -14.76
CA ILE A 245 -12.13 -32.24 -14.18
C ILE A 245 -13.14 -32.67 -15.25
N LYS A 246 -13.79 -33.83 -15.05
CA LYS A 246 -14.83 -34.37 -15.93
C LYS A 246 -15.88 -35.12 -15.14
N GLN A 247 -17.09 -35.23 -15.68
CA GLN A 247 -18.15 -36.03 -15.08
C GLN A 247 -17.91 -37.53 -15.28
N ASP A 248 -18.23 -38.32 -14.26
CA ASP A 248 -18.37 -39.77 -14.36
C ASP A 248 -19.79 -40.15 -14.85
N LYS A 249 -20.06 -41.46 -14.94
CA LYS A 249 -21.37 -41.97 -15.41
C LYS A 249 -22.52 -41.64 -14.45
N GLN A 250 -22.20 -41.32 -13.20
CA GLN A 250 -23.16 -40.96 -12.17
C GLN A 250 -23.40 -39.44 -12.11
N GLY A 251 -22.71 -38.65 -12.93
CA GLY A 251 -22.81 -37.19 -12.93
C GLY A 251 -21.89 -36.50 -11.91
N ARG A 252 -20.98 -37.24 -11.25
CA ARG A 252 -20.03 -36.67 -10.30
C ARG A 252 -18.80 -36.13 -11.02
N TRP A 253 -18.32 -34.98 -10.58
CA TRP A 253 -17.09 -34.38 -11.07
C TRP A 253 -15.88 -35.05 -10.42
N ARG A 254 -14.94 -35.52 -11.25
CA ARG A 254 -13.67 -36.09 -10.82
C ARG A 254 -12.50 -35.54 -11.61
N VAL A 255 -11.30 -35.63 -11.06
CA VAL A 255 -10.08 -35.24 -11.77
C VAL A 255 -9.94 -35.99 -13.12
N ALA A 256 -9.55 -35.27 -14.17
CA ALA A 256 -9.45 -35.83 -15.51
C ALA A 256 -8.31 -36.85 -15.66
N ASN A 257 -7.17 -36.59 -15.01
CA ASN A 257 -5.98 -37.45 -15.02
C ASN A 257 -5.06 -37.20 -13.78
N PRO A 258 -4.11 -38.12 -13.47
CA PRO A 258 -3.23 -37.99 -12.31
C PRO A 258 -2.29 -36.77 -12.33
N ARG A 259 -1.92 -36.25 -13.51
CA ARG A 259 -1.03 -35.08 -13.63
C ARG A 259 -1.68 -33.82 -13.05
N VAL A 260 -2.99 -33.67 -13.18
CA VAL A 260 -3.74 -32.56 -12.55
C VAL A 260 -3.62 -32.62 -11.02
N ARG A 261 -3.74 -33.80 -10.41
CA ARG A 261 -3.59 -33.99 -8.96
C ARG A 261 -2.17 -33.67 -8.48
N GLN A 262 -1.16 -34.04 -9.26
CA GLN A 262 0.24 -33.70 -8.97
C GLN A 262 0.48 -32.19 -9.08
N SER A 263 -0.01 -31.55 -10.14
CA SER A 263 0.08 -30.10 -10.34
C SER A 263 -0.59 -29.32 -9.21
N TYR A 264 -1.80 -29.73 -8.79
CA TYR A 264 -2.52 -29.15 -7.67
C TYR A 264 -1.68 -29.15 -6.39
N ARG A 265 -1.11 -30.31 -6.01
CA ARG A 265 -0.28 -30.45 -4.80
C ARG A 265 0.95 -29.55 -4.78
N LEU A 266 1.52 -29.23 -5.93
CA LEU A 266 2.70 -28.36 -6.03
C LEU A 266 2.38 -26.88 -5.97
N ASN A 267 1.13 -26.50 -6.24
CA ASN A 267 0.72 -25.12 -6.48
C ASN A 267 -0.41 -24.62 -5.57
N VAL A 268 -1.03 -25.50 -4.77
CA VAL A 268 -2.08 -25.13 -3.81
C VAL A 268 -1.58 -24.07 -2.83
N GLY A 269 -2.41 -23.07 -2.57
CA GLY A 269 -2.10 -21.90 -1.77
C GLY A 269 -2.66 -20.61 -2.38
N THR A 270 -2.86 -19.61 -1.54
CA THR A 270 -3.41 -18.29 -1.92
C THR A 270 -2.36 -17.18 -1.90
N ILE A 271 -1.20 -17.43 -1.29
CA ILE A 271 -0.12 -16.45 -1.18
C ILE A 271 0.65 -16.39 -2.51
N VAL A 272 0.48 -15.29 -3.24
CA VAL A 272 1.29 -14.98 -4.42
C VAL A 272 2.36 -13.98 -4.02
N GLU A 273 3.59 -14.47 -3.83
CA GLU A 273 4.76 -13.61 -3.58
C GLU A 273 5.04 -12.72 -4.80
N ASP A 274 5.29 -11.43 -4.56
CA ASP A 274 5.76 -10.52 -5.60
C ASP A 274 7.16 -10.93 -6.07
N THR A 275 7.39 -10.89 -7.38
CA THR A 275 8.69 -11.22 -7.95
C THR A 275 9.71 -10.14 -7.60
N MET A 276 10.85 -10.55 -7.06
CA MET A 276 12.00 -9.67 -6.83
C MET A 276 12.98 -9.75 -8.02
N LEU A 277 13.51 -8.60 -8.44
CA LEU A 277 14.56 -8.44 -9.44
C LEU A 277 15.84 -7.94 -8.78
N LYS A 278 17.00 -8.40 -9.28
CA LYS A 278 18.30 -7.99 -8.74
C LYS A 278 18.70 -6.64 -9.31
N VAL A 279 18.95 -5.65 -8.46
CA VAL A 279 19.41 -4.32 -8.87
C VAL A 279 20.92 -4.31 -8.96
N ARG A 280 21.47 -3.91 -10.11
CA ARG A 280 22.91 -3.80 -10.37
C ARG A 280 23.30 -2.40 -10.82
N LEU A 281 24.29 -1.85 -10.14
CA LEU A 281 24.89 -0.56 -10.48
C LEU A 281 25.91 -0.70 -11.62
N VAL A 282 25.67 -0.01 -12.72
CA VAL A 282 26.54 0.09 -13.90
C VAL A 282 26.96 1.54 -14.17
N ARG A 283 27.96 1.75 -15.04
CA ARG A 283 28.36 3.10 -15.47
C ARG A 283 27.30 3.68 -16.42
N SER A 284 27.00 4.97 -16.26
CA SER A 284 25.98 5.68 -17.06
C SER A 284 26.39 5.81 -18.53
N ARG A 285 25.39 5.78 -19.43
CA ARG A 285 25.55 6.08 -20.87
C ARG A 285 25.89 7.55 -21.16
N ALA A 286 25.61 8.47 -20.24
CA ALA A 286 25.63 9.92 -20.50
C ALA A 286 27.03 10.56 -20.60
N GLY A 287 28.10 9.78 -20.81
CA GLY A 287 29.49 10.25 -20.79
C GLY A 287 30.29 10.07 -22.07
N GLY A 288 29.67 9.84 -23.23
CA GLY A 288 30.41 9.71 -24.48
C GLY A 288 29.56 9.53 -25.74
N SER A 289 29.92 10.29 -26.78
CA SER A 289 29.42 10.22 -28.15
C SER A 289 29.17 8.77 -28.64
N GLY A 290 27.96 8.51 -29.14
CA GLY A 290 27.74 7.56 -30.23
C GLY A 290 27.86 6.05 -29.97
N SER A 291 27.71 5.53 -28.74
CA SER A 291 27.83 4.07 -28.54
C SER A 291 26.49 3.32 -28.69
N THR A 292 26.29 2.68 -29.84
CA THR A 292 25.32 1.60 -30.09
C THR A 292 25.72 0.25 -29.45
N GLY A 293 26.55 0.28 -28.40
CA GLY A 293 27.15 -0.90 -27.78
C GLY A 293 26.31 -1.54 -26.65
N ALA A 294 26.53 -2.84 -26.42
CA ALA A 294 25.88 -3.61 -25.36
C ALA A 294 26.21 -3.08 -23.95
N ILE A 295 25.21 -3.08 -23.06
CA ILE A 295 25.36 -2.70 -21.64
C ILE A 295 26.47 -3.53 -21.01
N ALA A 296 27.41 -2.88 -20.30
CA ALA A 296 28.48 -3.57 -19.57
C ALA A 296 27.87 -4.51 -18.52
N ARG A 297 27.83 -5.81 -18.81
CA ARG A 297 27.36 -6.85 -17.89
C ARG A 297 28.45 -7.07 -16.83
N GLY A 298 28.21 -6.62 -15.59
CA GLY A 298 29.20 -6.76 -14.51
C GLY A 298 29.07 -5.80 -13.31
N GLY A 299 27.94 -5.11 -13.15
CA GLY A 299 27.74 -4.10 -12.11
C GLY A 299 27.63 -4.64 -10.67
N LYS A 300 27.97 -3.79 -9.68
CA LYS A 300 27.82 -4.09 -8.24
C LYS A 300 26.35 -4.37 -7.92
N MET A 301 26.05 -5.50 -7.26
CA MET A 301 24.69 -5.78 -6.80
C MET A 301 24.35 -4.84 -5.63
N LEU A 302 23.28 -4.07 -5.78
CA LEU A 302 22.80 -3.14 -4.75
C LEU A 302 21.77 -3.80 -3.84
N GLY A 303 21.02 -4.78 -4.35
CA GLY A 303 19.96 -5.45 -3.61
C GLY A 303 18.91 -6.03 -4.56
N GLU A 304 17.71 -6.20 -4.05
CA GLU A 304 16.56 -6.68 -4.83
C GLU A 304 15.39 -5.69 -4.74
N ILE A 305 14.62 -5.57 -5.80
CA ILE A 305 13.47 -4.67 -5.92
C ILE A 305 12.27 -5.40 -6.52
N GLU A 306 11.06 -5.05 -6.13
CA GLU A 306 9.84 -5.63 -6.70
C GLU A 306 9.77 -5.35 -8.22
N GLU A 307 9.54 -6.39 -9.02
CA GLU A 307 9.43 -6.34 -10.49
C GLU A 307 8.42 -5.28 -10.94
N VAL A 308 7.31 -5.18 -10.20
CA VAL A 308 6.20 -4.25 -10.44
C VAL A 308 6.66 -2.80 -10.45
N PHE A 309 7.55 -2.43 -9.53
CA PHE A 309 8.04 -1.06 -9.50
C PHE A 309 8.83 -0.72 -10.77
N ILE A 310 9.55 -1.71 -11.33
CA ILE A 310 10.36 -1.56 -12.54
C ILE A 310 9.51 -1.59 -13.81
N GLU A 311 8.42 -2.37 -13.85
CA GLU A 311 7.49 -2.43 -15.00
C GLU A 311 6.91 -1.06 -15.35
N GLY A 312 6.74 -0.17 -14.35
CA GLY A 312 6.26 1.21 -14.53
C GLY A 312 7.33 2.24 -14.90
N LEU A 313 8.59 1.82 -15.12
CA LEU A 313 9.70 2.72 -15.44
C LEU A 313 10.05 2.68 -16.93
N VAL A 314 10.34 3.84 -17.48
CA VAL A 314 10.99 3.97 -18.79
C VAL A 314 12.49 4.22 -18.61
N PRO A 315 13.37 3.72 -19.51
CA PRO A 315 14.79 4.02 -19.44
C PRO A 315 15.03 5.53 -19.35
N GLY A 316 15.80 5.96 -18.35
CA GLY A 316 16.00 7.37 -18.01
C GLY A 316 15.32 7.82 -16.71
N ASP A 317 14.24 7.13 -16.30
CA ASP A 317 13.55 7.40 -15.03
C ASP A 317 14.51 7.24 -13.84
N THR A 318 14.35 8.09 -12.84
CA THR A 318 15.13 8.03 -11.60
C THR A 318 14.29 7.50 -10.45
N PHE A 319 14.92 6.76 -9.55
CA PHE A 319 14.29 6.27 -8.33
C PHE A 319 15.26 6.15 -7.16
N VAL A 320 14.72 6.13 -5.95
CA VAL A 320 15.50 5.97 -4.72
C VAL A 320 15.68 4.49 -4.41
N PHE A 321 16.91 4.02 -4.28
CA PHE A 321 17.21 2.64 -3.88
C PHE A 321 18.45 2.57 -2.99
N GLY A 322 18.33 1.91 -1.83
CA GLY A 322 19.44 1.77 -0.89
C GLY A 322 20.01 3.11 -0.37
N GLY A 323 19.19 4.17 -0.33
CA GLY A 323 19.61 5.52 0.08
C GLY A 323 20.31 6.33 -1.01
N GLU A 324 20.50 5.79 -2.21
CA GLU A 324 21.02 6.51 -3.38
C GLU A 324 19.90 6.79 -4.39
N VAL A 325 20.01 7.89 -5.15
CA VAL A 325 19.16 8.11 -6.34
C VAL A 325 19.84 7.45 -7.54
N VAL A 326 19.12 6.54 -8.18
CA VAL A 326 19.60 5.76 -9.31
C VAL A 326 18.71 5.98 -10.53
N ARG A 327 19.29 5.96 -11.72
CA ARG A 327 18.62 6.05 -13.01
C ARG A 327 18.45 4.66 -13.60
N TYR A 328 17.24 4.30 -13.99
CA TYR A 328 16.93 3.07 -14.68
C TYR A 328 17.53 3.07 -16.10
N GLU A 329 18.38 2.10 -16.42
CA GLU A 329 19.04 2.01 -17.74
C GLU A 329 18.41 0.90 -18.61
N ALA A 330 18.18 -0.28 -18.03
CA ALA A 330 17.52 -1.41 -18.69
C ALA A 330 17.17 -2.53 -17.71
N LEU A 331 16.18 -3.33 -18.09
CA LEU A 331 15.93 -4.66 -17.53
C LEU A 331 16.44 -5.73 -18.51
N VAL A 332 17.29 -6.63 -18.02
CA VAL A 332 17.75 -7.80 -18.78
C VAL A 332 17.59 -9.04 -17.90
N GLU A 333 16.78 -9.99 -18.34
CA GLU A 333 16.44 -11.20 -17.58
C GLU A 333 15.88 -10.88 -16.19
N ASP A 334 16.55 -11.28 -15.11
CA ASP A 334 16.18 -11.00 -13.71
C ASP A 334 16.93 -9.80 -13.11
N GLN A 335 17.58 -8.98 -13.93
CA GLN A 335 18.50 -7.93 -13.48
C GLN A 335 18.11 -6.54 -13.99
N VAL A 336 17.94 -5.62 -13.05
CA VAL A 336 17.71 -4.20 -13.28
C VAL A 336 19.06 -3.50 -13.28
N TYR A 337 19.47 -2.97 -14.42
CA TYR A 337 20.67 -2.15 -14.52
C TYR A 337 20.33 -0.70 -14.24
N VAL A 338 21.09 -0.10 -13.33
CA VAL A 338 20.92 1.29 -12.92
C VAL A 338 22.25 2.03 -12.91
N SER A 339 22.23 3.35 -13.11
CA SER A 339 23.39 4.22 -12.92
C SER A 339 23.12 5.25 -11.82
N ARG A 340 24.15 5.88 -11.23
CA ARG A 340 23.91 6.94 -10.23
C ARG A 340 23.36 8.20 -10.90
N ALA A 341 22.40 8.84 -10.25
CA ALA A 341 21.81 10.10 -10.69
C ALA A 341 21.60 11.06 -9.52
N ASN A 342 21.39 12.33 -9.84
CA ASN A 342 20.94 13.34 -8.89
C ASN A 342 19.64 13.91 -9.43
N ASP A 343 18.53 13.52 -8.82
CA ASP A 343 17.20 13.97 -9.22
C ASP A 343 16.37 14.22 -7.96
N LYS A 344 15.74 15.40 -7.88
CA LYS A 344 14.96 15.84 -6.72
C LYS A 344 13.55 15.27 -6.74
N ASP A 345 13.06 14.79 -7.89
CA ASP A 345 11.72 14.24 -8.08
C ASP A 345 11.75 12.72 -8.36
N ALA A 346 12.80 12.03 -7.90
CA ALA A 346 12.97 10.60 -8.10
C ALA A 346 11.80 9.76 -7.54
N LYS A 347 11.37 8.75 -8.30
CA LYS A 347 10.31 7.81 -7.92
C LYS A 347 10.74 6.99 -6.68
N VAL A 348 9.79 6.61 -5.83
CA VAL A 348 10.09 5.80 -4.65
C VAL A 348 9.51 4.41 -4.83
N PRO A 349 10.30 3.34 -4.69
CA PRO A 349 9.81 1.98 -4.69
C PRO A 349 8.69 1.82 -3.66
N SER A 350 7.47 1.60 -4.15
CA SER A 350 6.31 1.35 -3.31
C SER A 350 6.27 -0.15 -3.00
N TYR A 351 6.90 -0.54 -1.90
CA TYR A 351 6.74 -1.91 -1.37
C TYR A 351 5.27 -2.12 -1.00
N MET A 352 4.55 -2.90 -1.81
CA MET A 352 3.10 -3.08 -1.73
C MET A 352 2.65 -3.73 -0.42
N GLY A 353 3.52 -4.48 0.24
CA GLY A 353 3.18 -5.26 1.44
C GLY A 353 3.36 -4.57 2.80
N GLY A 354 3.81 -3.30 2.86
CA GLY A 354 4.31 -2.70 4.11
C GLY A 354 3.50 -1.55 4.70
N LYS A 355 2.83 -0.74 3.88
CA LYS A 355 2.13 0.48 4.36
C LYS A 355 0.65 0.19 4.51
N PHE A 356 0.24 -0.14 5.73
CA PHE A 356 -1.19 -0.20 6.04
C PHE A 356 -1.74 1.22 6.10
N PRO A 357 -2.83 1.51 5.38
CA PRO A 357 -3.48 2.81 5.50
C PRO A 357 -4.02 2.97 6.91
N LEU A 358 -4.21 4.23 7.33
CA LEU A 358 -5.01 4.55 8.50
C LEU A 358 -6.35 3.78 8.45
N SER A 359 -6.79 3.15 9.54
CA SER A 359 -8.09 2.47 9.55
C SER A 359 -9.23 3.47 9.34
N THR A 360 -10.34 3.05 8.72
CA THR A 360 -11.50 3.94 8.52
C THR A 360 -12.04 4.48 9.85
N TYR A 361 -11.97 3.67 10.90
CA TYR A 361 -12.36 4.06 12.26
C TYR A 361 -11.46 5.19 12.80
N LEU A 362 -10.13 5.02 12.76
CA LEU A 362 -9.22 6.05 13.24
C LEU A 362 -9.27 7.31 12.35
N ALA A 363 -9.44 7.17 11.03
CA ALA A 363 -9.63 8.30 10.12
C ALA A 363 -10.84 9.17 10.52
N GLU A 364 -11.97 8.54 10.85
CA GLU A 364 -13.14 9.25 11.36
C GLU A 364 -12.85 9.96 12.69
N ARG A 365 -12.15 9.29 13.61
CA ARG A 365 -11.76 9.87 14.92
C ARG A 365 -10.81 11.05 14.76
N VAL A 366 -9.84 10.98 13.84
CA VAL A 366 -8.94 12.11 13.53
C VAL A 366 -9.75 13.30 13.01
N ARG A 367 -10.71 13.08 12.10
CA ARG A 367 -11.58 14.15 11.62
C ARG A 367 -12.44 14.76 12.74
N LYS A 368 -12.95 13.94 13.67
CA LYS A 368 -13.66 14.44 14.87
C LYS A 368 -12.77 15.29 15.77
N LEU A 369 -11.54 14.85 16.01
CA LEU A 369 -10.54 15.61 16.77
C LEU A 369 -10.19 16.95 16.10
N LEU A 370 -10.07 16.97 14.76
CA LEU A 370 -9.84 18.20 14.00
C LEU A 370 -11.02 19.17 14.09
N ASP A 371 -12.25 18.69 14.09
CA ASP A 371 -13.45 19.55 14.19
C ASP A 371 -13.71 20.05 15.64
N ASP A 372 -13.30 19.28 16.66
CA ASP A 372 -13.46 19.65 18.07
C ASP A 372 -12.31 20.52 18.59
N ARG A 373 -12.50 21.84 18.50
CA ARG A 373 -11.54 22.83 19.02
C ARG A 373 -11.24 22.71 20.50
N ARG A 374 -12.16 22.20 21.33
CA ARG A 374 -11.91 22.06 22.77
C ARG A 374 -10.93 20.93 23.04
N ALA A 375 -11.00 19.87 22.25
CA ALA A 375 -10.09 18.73 22.33
C ALA A 375 -8.65 19.10 21.99
N TRP A 376 -8.41 20.19 21.24
CA TRP A 376 -7.05 20.62 20.90
C TRP A 376 -6.21 21.02 22.12
N ASN A 377 -6.84 21.42 23.24
CA ASN A 377 -6.13 21.74 24.49
C ASN A 377 -5.43 20.53 25.12
N ALA A 378 -5.81 19.32 24.72
CA ALA A 378 -5.17 18.08 25.17
C ALA A 378 -4.04 17.62 24.23
N LEU A 379 -3.78 18.37 23.16
CA LEU A 379 -2.66 18.12 22.24
C LEU A 379 -1.41 18.84 22.72
N PRO A 380 -0.21 18.37 22.34
CA PRO A 380 1.02 19.13 22.54
C PRO A 380 0.92 20.54 21.95
N ASP A 381 1.49 21.53 22.63
CA ASP A 381 1.42 22.96 22.26
C ASP A 381 1.80 23.19 20.79
N GLN A 382 2.85 22.53 20.30
CA GLN A 382 3.32 22.64 18.91
C GLN A 382 2.29 22.20 17.86
N VAL A 383 1.35 21.30 18.21
CA VAL A 383 0.27 20.84 17.33
C VAL A 383 -0.96 21.74 17.48
N HIS A 384 -1.27 22.16 18.71
CA HIS A 384 -2.33 23.15 18.96
C HIS A 384 -2.06 24.48 18.23
N GLU A 385 -0.84 25.00 18.32
CA GLU A 385 -0.39 26.19 17.61
C GLU A 385 -0.47 26.02 16.09
N TRP A 386 -0.08 24.84 15.57
CA TRP A 386 -0.14 24.54 14.14
C TRP A 386 -1.58 24.51 13.60
N LEU A 387 -2.52 23.90 14.34
CA LEU A 387 -3.95 23.90 14.00
C LEU A 387 -4.57 25.30 14.12
N SER A 388 -4.14 26.08 15.11
CA SER A 388 -4.56 27.48 15.29
C SER A 388 -4.10 28.34 14.11
N LEU A 389 -2.85 28.20 13.69
CA LEU A 389 -2.30 28.90 12.53
C LEU A 389 -3.06 28.52 11.23
N GLN A 390 -3.39 27.24 11.04
CA GLN A 390 -4.20 26.82 9.90
C GLN A 390 -5.56 27.52 9.90
N LYS A 391 -6.22 27.59 11.06
CA LYS A 391 -7.54 28.22 11.19
C LYS A 391 -7.48 29.71 10.85
N ASP A 392 -6.42 30.40 11.26
CA ASP A 392 -6.26 31.83 10.99
C ASP A 392 -5.95 32.09 9.51
N PHE A 393 -5.21 31.19 8.85
CA PHE A 393 -4.83 31.33 7.45
C PHE A 393 -5.89 30.83 6.46
N SER A 394 -6.61 29.76 6.79
CA SER A 394 -7.55 29.09 5.92
C SER A 394 -8.71 28.49 6.73
N ARG A 395 -8.72 27.17 6.92
CA ARG A 395 -9.74 26.44 7.69
C ARG A 395 -9.19 25.09 8.13
N VAL A 396 -9.64 24.59 9.27
CA VAL A 396 -9.47 23.19 9.65
C VAL A 396 -10.70 22.40 9.18
N PRO A 397 -10.54 21.28 8.44
CA PRO A 397 -11.67 20.52 7.89
C PRO A 397 -12.63 20.01 8.97
N ALA A 398 -13.94 20.17 8.77
CA ALA A 398 -14.96 19.57 9.64
C ALA A 398 -15.18 18.08 9.31
N VAL A 399 -15.87 17.33 10.20
CA VAL A 399 -15.97 15.86 10.10
C VAL A 399 -16.51 15.36 8.76
N ARG A 400 -17.51 16.04 8.20
CA ARG A 400 -18.19 15.64 6.95
C ARG A 400 -17.80 16.50 5.74
N GLU A 401 -16.87 17.41 5.92
CA GLU A 401 -16.45 18.39 4.92
C GLU A 401 -15.23 17.87 4.15
N LEU A 402 -15.13 18.23 2.87
CA LEU A 402 -13.85 18.21 2.16
C LEU A 402 -13.37 19.66 2.04
N LEU A 403 -12.28 19.98 2.70
CA LEU A 403 -11.57 21.23 2.45
C LEU A 403 -10.72 21.08 1.19
N VAL A 404 -10.89 22.01 0.26
CA VAL A 404 -10.10 22.17 -0.96
C VAL A 404 -9.43 23.54 -0.91
N GLU A 405 -8.11 23.57 -1.00
CA GLU A 405 -7.30 24.79 -1.02
C GLU A 405 -6.64 24.94 -2.38
N THR A 406 -6.63 26.15 -2.94
CA THR A 406 -5.88 26.45 -4.17
C THR A 406 -4.92 27.60 -3.97
N PHE A 407 -3.71 27.50 -4.53
CA PHE A 407 -2.70 28.55 -4.45
C PHE A 407 -1.67 28.46 -5.59
N PRO A 408 -1.08 29.59 -6.01
CA PRO A 408 0.07 29.59 -6.90
C PRO A 408 1.37 29.27 -6.15
N ARG A 409 2.33 28.63 -6.82
CA ARG A 409 3.70 28.47 -6.32
C ARG A 409 4.68 28.32 -7.48
N GLY A 410 5.56 29.31 -7.65
CA GLY A 410 6.41 29.38 -8.84
C GLY A 410 5.55 29.60 -10.09
N ASN A 411 5.81 28.85 -11.15
CA ASN A 411 5.02 28.87 -12.39
C ASN A 411 3.88 27.82 -12.42
N LYS A 412 3.47 27.31 -11.27
CA LYS A 412 2.46 26.25 -11.14
C LYS A 412 1.34 26.67 -10.21
N HIS A 413 0.17 26.09 -10.42
CA HIS A 413 -0.99 26.21 -9.55
C HIS A 413 -1.27 24.88 -8.88
N TYR A 414 -1.64 24.93 -7.61
CA TYR A 414 -1.88 23.77 -6.77
C TYR A 414 -3.34 23.72 -6.34
N LEU A 415 -3.88 22.50 -6.28
CA LEU A 415 -5.11 22.14 -5.57
C LEU A 415 -4.75 21.09 -4.52
N VAL A 416 -4.99 21.40 -3.25
CA VAL A 416 -4.76 20.49 -2.12
C VAL A 416 -6.09 20.18 -1.46
N CYS A 417 -6.43 18.91 -1.29
CA CYS A 417 -7.61 18.49 -0.56
C CYS A 417 -7.26 17.57 0.62
N TYR A 418 -8.11 17.59 1.66
CA TYR A 418 -7.88 16.89 2.93
C TYR A 418 -8.94 15.80 3.24
N PRO A 419 -8.92 14.68 2.51
CA PRO A 419 -9.87 13.57 2.71
C PRO A 419 -9.71 12.83 4.07
N PHE A 420 -8.49 12.41 4.43
CA PHE A 420 -8.14 11.50 5.55
C PHE A 420 -8.45 10.01 5.36
N GLU A 421 -8.74 9.55 4.14
CA GLU A 421 -9.02 8.15 3.84
C GLU A 421 -7.77 7.28 3.62
N GLY A 422 -6.58 7.83 3.81
CA GLY A 422 -5.35 7.06 3.67
C GLY A 422 -4.82 7.04 2.23
N ARG A 423 -3.53 6.73 2.12
CA ARG A 423 -2.76 6.98 0.90
C ARG A 423 -3.31 6.26 -0.35
N LEU A 424 -3.72 4.99 -0.22
CA LEU A 424 -4.22 4.22 -1.37
C LEU A 424 -5.47 4.84 -1.99
N ALA A 425 -6.47 5.20 -1.16
CA ALA A 425 -7.68 5.86 -1.64
C ALA A 425 -7.37 7.22 -2.27
N HIS A 426 -6.44 7.97 -1.68
CA HIS A 426 -6.02 9.28 -2.20
C HIS A 426 -5.24 9.17 -3.52
N GLN A 427 -4.43 8.12 -3.69
CA GLN A 427 -3.75 7.83 -4.95
C GLN A 427 -4.78 7.56 -6.04
N THR A 428 -5.73 6.64 -5.80
CA THR A 428 -6.83 6.38 -6.74
C THR A 428 -7.60 7.65 -7.07
N LEU A 429 -7.95 8.46 -6.06
CA LEU A 429 -8.63 9.74 -6.24
C LEU A 429 -7.79 10.69 -7.11
N GLY A 430 -6.49 10.82 -6.85
CA GLY A 430 -5.58 11.65 -7.64
C GLY A 430 -5.59 11.28 -9.11
N MET A 431 -5.51 9.98 -9.42
CA MET A 431 -5.55 9.47 -10.79
C MET A 431 -6.86 9.79 -11.52
N LEU A 432 -7.99 9.64 -10.84
CA LEU A 432 -9.32 9.93 -11.42
C LEU A 432 -9.54 11.44 -11.58
N LEU A 433 -9.13 12.24 -10.60
CA LEU A 433 -9.23 13.69 -10.64
C LEU A 433 -8.39 14.27 -11.76
N THR A 434 -7.13 13.83 -11.94
CA THR A 434 -6.28 14.36 -13.01
C THR A 434 -6.87 14.07 -14.39
N ARG A 435 -7.53 12.93 -14.61
CA ARG A 435 -8.25 12.66 -15.87
C ARG A 435 -9.41 13.60 -16.12
N ARG A 436 -10.22 13.88 -15.09
CA ARG A 436 -11.30 14.86 -15.19
C ARG A 436 -10.76 16.27 -15.44
N MET A 437 -9.67 16.60 -14.78
CA MET A 437 -8.94 17.84 -14.92
C MET A 437 -8.36 18.03 -16.33
N GLU A 438 -7.87 16.97 -16.98
CA GLU A 438 -7.48 17.01 -18.41
C GLU A 438 -8.68 17.30 -19.31
N ARG A 439 -9.80 16.59 -19.13
CA ARG A 439 -11.03 16.84 -19.91
C ARG A 439 -11.58 18.25 -19.71
N ALA A 440 -11.43 18.79 -18.49
CA ALA A 440 -11.76 20.16 -18.13
C ALA A 440 -10.69 21.20 -18.56
N ARG A 441 -9.62 20.78 -19.25
CA ARG A 441 -8.53 21.63 -19.75
C ARG A 441 -7.84 22.47 -18.67
N THR A 442 -7.76 21.92 -17.45
CA THR A 442 -7.05 22.55 -16.31
C THR A 442 -5.54 22.31 -16.33
N ARG A 443 -5.05 21.50 -17.30
CA ARG A 443 -3.63 21.24 -17.56
C ARG A 443 -2.87 20.68 -16.33
N PRO A 444 -3.31 19.55 -15.75
CA PRO A 444 -2.60 18.92 -14.64
C PRO A 444 -1.26 18.34 -15.12
N LEU A 445 -0.22 18.46 -14.29
CA LEU A 445 1.13 17.93 -14.54
C LEU A 445 1.43 16.71 -13.65
N GLY A 446 0.75 16.59 -12.51
CA GLY A 446 1.00 15.53 -11.58
C GLY A 446 0.24 15.67 -10.28
N PHE A 447 0.32 14.64 -9.45
CA PHE A 447 -0.25 14.64 -8.11
C PHE A 447 0.64 13.90 -7.11
N ILE A 448 0.40 14.15 -5.83
CA ILE A 448 1.04 13.43 -4.72
C ILE A 448 0.06 13.24 -3.59
N ALA A 449 0.10 12.05 -2.98
CA ALA A 449 -0.83 11.63 -1.95
C ALA A 449 -0.09 11.05 -0.74
N ASN A 450 -0.54 11.43 0.45
CA ASN A 450 -0.14 10.82 1.73
C ASN A 450 -1.40 10.33 2.48
N GLU A 451 -1.26 9.98 3.76
CA GLU A 451 -2.38 9.43 4.57
C GLU A 451 -3.54 10.41 4.78
N TYR A 452 -3.30 11.72 4.66
CA TYR A 452 -4.22 12.77 5.10
C TYR A 452 -4.73 13.64 3.95
N ALA A 453 -3.87 13.87 2.95
CA ALA A 453 -4.09 14.84 1.89
C ALA A 453 -3.66 14.34 0.51
N LEU A 454 -4.22 14.99 -0.50
CA LEU A 454 -3.88 14.85 -1.91
C LEU A 454 -3.59 16.26 -2.46
N ALA A 455 -2.45 16.41 -3.15
CA ALA A 455 -2.09 17.63 -3.85
C ALA A 455 -1.94 17.36 -5.35
N ILE A 456 -2.61 18.14 -6.18
CA ILE A 456 -2.51 18.13 -7.64
C ILE A 456 -1.90 19.46 -8.07
N TRP A 457 -0.95 19.43 -9.01
CA TRP A 457 -0.40 20.66 -9.60
C TRP A 457 -0.51 20.66 -11.11
N GLY A 458 -0.61 21.87 -11.67
CA GLY A 458 -0.76 22.08 -13.11
C GLY A 458 -0.36 23.48 -13.52
N LEU A 459 -0.57 23.77 -14.81
CA LEU A 459 -0.31 25.08 -15.41
C LEU A 459 -1.55 25.97 -15.43
N GLY A 460 -2.75 25.38 -15.39
CA GLY A 460 -3.99 26.15 -15.35
C GLY A 460 -4.21 26.82 -14.00
N ASP A 461 -4.67 28.07 -14.00
CA ASP A 461 -5.01 28.80 -12.77
C ASP A 461 -6.31 28.27 -12.15
N LEU A 462 -6.17 27.25 -11.29
CA LEU A 462 -7.29 26.57 -10.64
C LEU A 462 -8.13 27.52 -9.78
N SER A 463 -7.48 28.49 -9.12
CA SER A 463 -8.16 29.50 -8.31
C SER A 463 -9.09 30.34 -9.18
N PHE A 464 -8.57 30.85 -10.30
CA PHE A 464 -9.34 31.62 -11.27
C PHE A 464 -10.49 30.79 -11.86
N MET A 465 -10.23 29.55 -12.28
CA MET A 465 -11.22 28.68 -12.92
C MET A 465 -12.38 28.34 -11.98
N ILE A 466 -12.10 28.05 -10.71
CA ILE A 466 -13.15 27.76 -9.71
C ILE A 466 -13.98 29.03 -9.45
N ARG A 467 -13.33 30.18 -9.24
CA ARG A 467 -14.01 31.45 -8.95
C ARG A 467 -14.97 31.88 -10.07
N HIS A 468 -14.61 31.61 -11.33
CA HIS A 468 -15.42 31.96 -12.50
C HIS A 468 -16.35 30.82 -12.96
N GLY A 469 -16.47 29.74 -12.19
CA GLY A 469 -17.36 28.61 -12.51
C GLY A 469 -16.92 27.78 -13.71
N GLN A 470 -15.68 27.92 -14.18
CA GLN A 470 -15.09 27.09 -15.23
C GLN A 470 -14.70 25.70 -14.73
N LEU A 471 -14.47 25.56 -13.41
CA LEU A 471 -14.24 24.30 -12.74
C LEU A 471 -15.18 24.17 -11.53
N ASP A 472 -16.23 23.36 -11.66
CA ASP A 472 -17.12 23.03 -10.54
C ASP A 472 -16.53 21.88 -9.72
N LEU A 473 -16.25 22.15 -8.44
CA LEU A 473 -15.74 21.15 -7.51
C LEU A 473 -16.74 20.03 -7.22
N ASN A 474 -18.05 20.30 -7.21
CA ASN A 474 -19.04 19.24 -7.00
C ASN A 474 -19.08 18.26 -8.17
N ALA A 475 -18.98 18.77 -9.40
CA ALA A 475 -18.83 17.94 -10.59
C ALA A 475 -17.48 17.20 -10.60
N LEU A 476 -16.39 17.88 -10.25
CA LEU A 476 -15.05 17.29 -10.23
C LEU A 476 -14.97 16.09 -9.27
N PHE A 477 -15.54 16.22 -8.06
CA PHE A 477 -15.58 15.17 -7.03
C PHE A 477 -16.86 14.32 -7.05
N ASN A 478 -17.61 14.31 -8.15
CA ASN A 478 -18.84 13.52 -8.21
C ASN A 478 -18.54 12.00 -8.11
N PRO A 479 -19.30 11.23 -7.28
CA PRO A 479 -19.15 9.78 -7.15
C PRO A 479 -19.20 8.97 -8.46
N ASP A 480 -19.78 9.52 -9.53
CA ASP A 480 -19.83 8.89 -10.85
C ASP A 480 -18.44 8.57 -11.45
N MET A 481 -17.35 9.16 -10.93
CA MET A 481 -15.98 8.80 -11.32
C MET A 481 -15.62 7.33 -11.07
N LEU A 482 -16.32 6.68 -10.13
CA LEU A 482 -16.12 5.26 -9.83
C LEU A 482 -16.80 4.34 -10.86
N GLY A 483 -17.55 4.91 -11.80
CA GLY A 483 -18.08 4.22 -12.97
C GLY A 483 -17.10 4.28 -14.14
N ASP A 484 -17.50 4.98 -15.20
CA ASP A 484 -16.81 4.95 -16.50
C ASP A 484 -15.36 5.46 -16.44
N ASP A 485 -15.06 6.46 -15.61
CA ASP A 485 -13.70 7.00 -15.50
C ASP A 485 -12.71 5.98 -14.92
N LEU A 486 -13.14 5.25 -13.90
CA LEU A 486 -12.39 4.15 -13.32
C LEU A 486 -12.23 3.00 -14.32
N GLU A 487 -13.29 2.61 -15.02
CA GLU A 487 -13.22 1.52 -16.01
C GLU A 487 -12.27 1.85 -17.16
N ALA A 488 -12.35 3.08 -17.70
CA ALA A 488 -11.44 3.56 -18.72
C ALA A 488 -9.98 3.55 -18.21
N TRP A 489 -9.76 3.87 -16.93
CA TRP A 489 -8.43 3.85 -16.35
C TRP A 489 -7.90 2.43 -16.14
N LEU A 490 -8.72 1.54 -15.58
CA LEU A 490 -8.36 0.14 -15.38
C LEU A 490 -7.99 -0.54 -16.71
N ALA A 491 -8.70 -0.22 -17.79
CA ALA A 491 -8.47 -0.79 -19.12
C ALA A 491 -7.10 -0.41 -19.72
N GLU A 492 -6.56 0.76 -19.39
CA GLU A 492 -5.26 1.27 -19.85
C GLU A 492 -4.13 0.92 -18.87
N SER A 493 -4.45 0.64 -17.61
CA SER A 493 -3.47 0.32 -16.58
C SER A 493 -2.90 -1.10 -16.71
N ALA A 494 -1.61 -1.27 -16.38
CA ALA A 494 -1.01 -2.60 -16.20
C ALA A 494 -1.60 -3.37 -14.98
N LEU A 495 -2.33 -2.67 -14.11
CA LEU A 495 -2.89 -3.20 -12.87
C LEU A 495 -3.79 -4.41 -13.12
N MET A 496 -4.63 -4.36 -14.14
CA MET A 496 -5.63 -5.39 -14.36
C MET A 496 -5.01 -6.68 -14.90
N LYS A 497 -3.99 -6.56 -15.76
CA LYS A 497 -3.19 -7.71 -16.22
C LYS A 497 -2.43 -8.37 -15.06
N ARG A 498 -1.87 -7.57 -14.15
CA ARG A 498 -1.22 -8.07 -12.92
C ARG A 498 -2.20 -8.82 -12.03
N THR A 499 -3.33 -8.21 -11.72
CA THR A 499 -4.32 -8.81 -10.82
C THR A 499 -4.89 -10.09 -11.42
N PHE A 500 -5.14 -10.09 -12.74
CA PHE A 500 -5.52 -11.28 -13.47
C PHE A 500 -4.48 -12.40 -13.38
N ARG A 501 -3.18 -12.07 -13.47
CA ARG A 501 -2.09 -13.04 -13.31
C ARG A 501 -2.14 -13.71 -11.93
N ASN A 502 -2.37 -12.95 -10.87
CA ASN A 502 -2.52 -13.50 -9.52
C ASN A 502 -3.70 -14.47 -9.45
N CYS A 503 -4.87 -14.06 -9.95
CA CYS A 503 -6.05 -14.92 -10.01
C CYS A 503 -5.83 -16.17 -10.87
N ALA A 504 -5.10 -16.07 -11.98
CA ALA A 504 -4.77 -17.19 -12.86
C ALA A 504 -3.84 -18.21 -12.18
N ILE A 505 -2.91 -17.73 -11.33
CA ILE A 505 -2.04 -18.60 -10.52
C ILE A 505 -2.86 -19.28 -9.41
N ILE A 506 -3.61 -18.51 -8.62
CA ILE A 506 -4.43 -19.02 -7.50
C ILE A 506 -5.45 -20.03 -8.02
N SER A 507 -6.16 -19.73 -9.09
CA SER A 507 -7.15 -20.63 -9.68
C SER A 507 -6.57 -21.87 -10.37
N GLY A 508 -5.23 -21.98 -10.45
CA GLY A 508 -4.53 -23.08 -11.10
C GLY A 508 -4.68 -23.11 -12.63
N LEU A 509 -5.06 -21.99 -13.26
CA LEU A 509 -5.02 -21.85 -14.72
C LEU A 509 -3.58 -21.84 -15.21
N ILE A 510 -2.69 -21.22 -14.44
CA ILE A 510 -1.26 -21.12 -14.73
C ILE A 510 -0.47 -21.75 -13.57
N PRO A 511 0.20 -22.89 -13.77
CA PRO A 511 1.02 -23.50 -12.75
C PRO A 511 2.28 -22.68 -12.49
N ARG A 512 2.64 -22.51 -11.20
CA ARG A 512 3.84 -21.81 -10.74
C ARG A 512 5.05 -22.75 -10.75
N ARG A 513 4.88 -23.96 -10.22
CA ARG A 513 5.87 -25.03 -10.15
C ARG A 513 5.52 -26.14 -11.14
N HIS A 514 6.54 -26.61 -11.87
CA HIS A 514 6.43 -27.62 -12.91
C HIS A 514 7.22 -28.88 -12.50
N THR A 515 6.80 -30.05 -13.00
CA THR A 515 7.49 -31.34 -12.75
C THR A 515 8.47 -31.73 -13.86
N GLY A 516 8.69 -30.86 -14.85
CA GLY A 516 9.54 -31.05 -16.03
C GLY A 516 10.34 -29.78 -16.37
N GLU A 517 10.71 -29.56 -17.63
CA GLU A 517 11.46 -28.36 -18.05
C GLU A 517 10.78 -27.07 -17.57
N GLU A 518 11.51 -26.28 -16.79
CA GLU A 518 11.05 -24.99 -16.33
C GLU A 518 10.96 -24.02 -17.52
N LYS A 519 9.74 -23.56 -17.82
CA LYS A 519 9.56 -22.45 -18.75
C LYS A 519 10.26 -21.21 -18.21
N SER A 520 10.91 -20.45 -19.08
CA SER A 520 11.51 -19.19 -18.66
C SER A 520 10.41 -18.21 -18.23
N ARG A 521 10.70 -17.37 -17.22
CA ARG A 521 9.73 -16.42 -16.65
C ARG A 521 9.02 -15.58 -17.72
N ARG A 522 9.76 -15.13 -18.74
CA ARG A 522 9.25 -14.38 -19.89
C ARG A 522 8.18 -15.13 -20.70
N GLN A 523 8.31 -16.46 -20.84
CA GLN A 523 7.33 -17.29 -21.55
C GLN A 523 6.02 -17.43 -20.76
N VAL A 524 6.10 -17.44 -19.43
CA VAL A 524 4.90 -17.48 -18.55
C VAL A 524 4.17 -16.14 -18.59
N LEU A 525 4.90 -15.03 -18.50
CA LEU A 525 4.35 -13.66 -18.57
C LEU A 525 3.61 -13.41 -19.89
N PHE A 526 4.28 -13.66 -21.01
CA PHE A 526 3.71 -13.47 -22.35
C PHE A 526 2.44 -14.32 -22.58
N SER A 527 2.41 -15.54 -22.01
CA SER A 527 1.22 -16.39 -22.11
C SER A 527 0.05 -15.89 -21.26
N THR A 528 0.29 -15.16 -20.17
CA THR A 528 -0.77 -14.70 -19.27
C THR A 528 -1.47 -13.47 -19.83
N ASP A 529 -0.69 -12.50 -20.31
CA ASP A 529 -1.22 -11.26 -20.88
C ASP A 529 -2.04 -11.56 -22.15
N LEU A 530 -1.58 -12.52 -22.97
CA LEU A 530 -2.33 -12.99 -24.13
C LEU A 530 -3.67 -13.63 -23.73
N VAL A 531 -3.69 -14.44 -22.67
CA VAL A 531 -4.95 -15.04 -22.16
C VAL A 531 -5.89 -13.95 -21.66
N TYR A 532 -5.38 -12.96 -20.92
CA TYR A 532 -6.17 -11.80 -20.49
C TYR A 532 -6.78 -11.06 -21.70
N ASP A 533 -5.96 -10.72 -22.69
CA ASP A 533 -6.41 -9.95 -23.86
C ASP A 533 -7.44 -10.74 -24.69
N VAL A 534 -7.28 -12.06 -24.83
CA VAL A 534 -8.24 -12.95 -25.49
C VAL A 534 -9.55 -13.03 -24.72
N LEU A 535 -9.50 -13.27 -23.40
CA LEU A 535 -10.70 -13.33 -22.57
C LEU A 535 -11.44 -12.00 -22.58
N ARG A 536 -10.74 -10.88 -22.42
CA ARG A 536 -11.37 -9.55 -22.46
C ARG A 536 -12.09 -9.30 -23.78
N LYS A 537 -11.52 -9.74 -24.90
CA LYS A 537 -12.10 -9.54 -26.24
C LYS A 537 -13.27 -10.49 -26.54
N HIS A 538 -13.23 -11.72 -26.04
CA HIS A 538 -14.17 -12.78 -26.46
C HIS A 538 -15.14 -13.26 -25.38
N GLN A 539 -14.85 -13.01 -24.10
CA GLN A 539 -15.63 -13.42 -22.92
C GLN A 539 -15.38 -12.46 -21.75
N GLY A 540 -15.85 -11.22 -21.86
CA GLY A 540 -15.60 -10.17 -20.86
C GLY A 540 -16.18 -10.45 -19.46
N ASP A 541 -17.15 -11.36 -19.38
CA ASP A 541 -17.80 -11.85 -18.16
C ASP A 541 -17.11 -13.07 -17.53
N HIS A 542 -15.94 -13.48 -18.04
CA HIS A 542 -15.21 -14.65 -17.54
C HIS A 542 -14.87 -14.54 -16.04
N VAL A 543 -14.98 -15.67 -15.31
CA VAL A 543 -14.80 -15.73 -13.84
C VAL A 543 -13.50 -15.11 -13.34
N LEU A 544 -12.39 -15.32 -14.05
CA LEU A 544 -11.10 -14.74 -13.67
C LEU A 544 -11.00 -13.23 -13.93
N LEU A 545 -11.73 -12.69 -14.91
CA LEU A 545 -11.79 -11.23 -15.12
C LEU A 545 -12.60 -10.57 -14.00
N ARG A 546 -13.73 -11.20 -13.62
CA ARG A 546 -14.51 -10.81 -12.43
C ARG A 546 -13.69 -10.88 -11.15
N ALA A 547 -12.95 -11.97 -10.94
CA ALA A 547 -12.07 -12.13 -9.79
C ALA A 547 -10.97 -11.05 -9.76
N ALA A 548 -10.30 -10.82 -10.89
CA ALA A 548 -9.26 -9.80 -11.01
C ALA A 548 -9.79 -8.40 -10.73
N ARG A 549 -11.00 -8.06 -11.22
CA ARG A 549 -11.63 -6.78 -10.95
C ARG A 549 -11.96 -6.60 -9.47
N ALA A 550 -12.52 -7.63 -8.82
CA ALA A 550 -12.82 -7.59 -7.39
C ALA A 550 -11.56 -7.48 -6.51
N ASP A 551 -10.48 -8.17 -6.88
CA ASP A 551 -9.21 -8.13 -6.16
C ASP A 551 -8.52 -6.77 -6.35
N ALA A 552 -8.50 -6.20 -7.56
CA ALA A 552 -7.93 -4.88 -7.82
C ALA A 552 -8.68 -3.78 -7.05
N ALA A 553 -10.02 -3.87 -7.00
CA ALA A 553 -10.89 -2.95 -6.29
C ALA A 553 -10.62 -2.91 -4.77
N THR A 554 -10.34 -4.07 -4.17
CA THR A 554 -10.19 -4.22 -2.71
C THR A 554 -8.74 -4.12 -2.25
N GLY A 555 -7.78 -4.59 -3.05
CA GLY A 555 -6.37 -4.63 -2.71
C GLY A 555 -5.64 -3.34 -3.05
N LEU A 556 -5.69 -2.93 -4.32
CA LEU A 556 -4.75 -1.93 -4.87
C LEU A 556 -5.34 -0.51 -4.94
N LEU A 557 -6.66 -0.36 -4.90
CA LEU A 557 -7.35 0.92 -5.14
C LEU A 557 -8.21 1.42 -3.98
N ASP A 558 -8.49 0.58 -2.99
CA ASP A 558 -9.44 0.80 -1.89
C ASP A 558 -10.72 1.56 -2.34
N LEU A 559 -11.38 1.05 -3.38
CA LEU A 559 -12.53 1.70 -4.02
C LEU A 559 -13.71 1.88 -3.08
N ARG A 560 -13.90 0.94 -2.14
CA ARG A 560 -14.97 1.03 -1.16
C ARG A 560 -14.80 2.28 -0.30
N ARG A 561 -13.59 2.46 0.24
CA ARG A 561 -13.29 3.62 1.08
C ARG A 561 -13.37 4.92 0.30
N LEU A 562 -12.90 4.93 -0.94
CA LEU A 562 -13.05 6.09 -1.82
C LEU A 562 -14.55 6.39 -2.09
N GLY A 563 -15.37 5.39 -2.34
CA GLY A 563 -16.83 5.55 -2.49
C GLY A 563 -17.50 6.12 -1.24
N ASP A 564 -17.16 5.58 -0.06
CA ASP A 564 -17.66 6.08 1.23
C ASP A 564 -17.24 7.55 1.46
N MET A 565 -16.03 7.92 1.05
CA MET A 565 -15.53 9.30 1.09
C MET A 565 -16.32 10.23 0.17
N LEU A 566 -16.49 9.86 -1.10
CA LEU A 566 -17.23 10.68 -2.07
C LEU A 566 -18.70 10.86 -1.62
N ALA A 567 -19.32 9.81 -1.06
CA ALA A 567 -20.65 9.90 -0.48
C ALA A 567 -20.69 10.80 0.78
N ARG A 568 -19.65 10.77 1.63
CA ARG A 568 -19.54 11.63 2.83
C ARG A 568 -19.51 13.10 2.46
N ILE A 569 -18.75 13.45 1.41
CA ILE A 569 -18.44 14.84 1.04
C ILE A 569 -19.43 15.45 0.04
N GLN A 570 -20.37 14.66 -0.50
CA GLN A 570 -21.34 15.12 -1.49
C GLN A 570 -22.10 16.37 -0.98
N GLY A 571 -21.97 17.48 -1.72
CA GLY A 571 -22.55 18.79 -1.36
C GLY A 571 -21.91 19.48 -0.14
N ARG A 572 -20.75 19.00 0.33
CA ARG A 572 -20.01 19.48 1.51
C ARG A 572 -18.55 19.78 1.19
N ILE A 573 -18.29 20.33 0.00
CA ILE A 573 -16.96 20.77 -0.41
C ILE A 573 -16.82 22.27 -0.09
N THR A 574 -15.80 22.62 0.68
CA THR A 574 -15.45 24.03 0.94
C THR A 574 -14.17 24.36 0.21
N HIS A 575 -14.21 25.42 -0.58
CA HIS A 575 -13.04 25.96 -1.27
C HIS A 575 -12.44 27.14 -0.51
N ARG A 576 -11.11 27.17 -0.40
CA ARG A 576 -10.32 28.32 0.03
C ARG A 576 -9.25 28.64 -1.00
N GLU A 577 -9.38 29.80 -1.63
CA GLU A 577 -8.31 30.37 -2.43
C GLU A 577 -7.30 31.07 -1.52
N LEU A 578 -6.02 30.75 -1.68
CA LEU A 578 -4.92 31.21 -0.85
C LEU A 578 -3.80 31.82 -1.71
N GLU A 579 -3.05 32.75 -1.14
CA GLU A 579 -1.91 33.37 -1.82
C GLU A 579 -0.65 32.47 -1.79
N HIS A 580 -0.55 31.59 -0.81
CA HIS A 580 0.59 30.69 -0.62
C HIS A 580 0.18 29.41 0.14
N VAL A 581 1.14 28.50 0.30
CA VAL A 581 0.96 27.21 0.96
C VAL A 581 0.43 27.37 2.40
N SER A 582 -0.62 26.64 2.74
CA SER A 582 -1.18 26.62 4.10
C SER A 582 -0.38 25.71 5.05
N PRO A 583 -0.50 25.89 6.37
CA PRO A 583 0.13 25.00 7.34
C PRO A 583 -0.22 23.51 7.18
N LEU A 584 -1.47 23.16 6.83
CA LEU A 584 -1.85 21.77 6.58
C LEU A 584 -1.32 21.23 5.25
N ALA A 585 -1.04 22.08 4.27
CA ALA A 585 -0.53 21.65 2.96
C ALA A 585 0.97 21.29 2.99
N VAL A 586 1.74 21.86 3.91
CA VAL A 586 3.20 21.63 4.00
C VAL A 586 3.58 20.14 3.95
N PRO A 587 2.94 19.23 4.72
CA PRO A 587 3.38 17.84 4.77
C PRO A 587 3.22 17.09 3.45
N VAL A 588 2.11 17.29 2.74
CA VAL A 588 1.91 16.66 1.42
C VAL A 588 2.82 17.27 0.35
N MET A 589 3.19 18.54 0.48
CA MET A 589 4.11 19.22 -0.42
C MET A 589 5.57 18.79 -0.25
N LEU A 590 5.93 18.26 0.92
CA LEU A 590 7.27 17.72 1.24
C LEU A 590 7.36 16.20 1.06
N GLU A 591 6.26 15.53 0.73
CA GLU A 591 6.23 14.10 0.50
C GLU A 591 7.05 13.73 -0.75
N ILE A 592 7.66 12.55 -0.74
CA ILE A 592 8.44 12.02 -1.87
C ILE A 592 7.56 11.01 -2.63
N GLY A 593 7.68 10.98 -3.97
CA GLY A 593 6.91 10.09 -4.83
C GLY A 593 5.76 10.82 -5.52
N ARG A 594 6.13 11.86 -6.28
CA ARG A 594 5.23 12.57 -7.18
C ARG A 594 4.87 11.66 -8.36
N GLU A 595 3.58 11.56 -8.65
CA GLU A 595 3.06 10.88 -9.84
C GLU A 595 2.95 11.90 -10.97
N SER A 596 3.58 11.60 -12.11
CA SER A 596 3.52 12.45 -13.30
C SER A 596 2.27 12.15 -14.12
N VAL A 597 1.65 13.19 -14.67
CA VAL A 597 0.58 13.09 -15.65
C VAL A 597 1.15 13.44 -17.02
N TYR A 598 1.10 12.48 -17.94
CA TYR A 598 1.50 12.68 -19.33
C TYR A 598 0.28 13.12 -20.13
N GLY A 599 0.33 14.34 -20.67
CA GLY A 599 -0.76 14.97 -21.40
C GLY A 599 -0.34 16.33 -21.95
N GLU A 600 -1.31 17.13 -22.41
CA GLU A 600 -1.07 18.41 -23.12
C GLU A 600 -0.09 19.34 -22.39
N ALA A 601 -0.18 19.39 -21.05
CA ALA A 601 0.68 20.24 -20.23
C ALA A 601 2.16 19.79 -20.25
N SER A 602 2.41 18.48 -20.27
CA SER A 602 3.76 17.92 -20.34
C SER A 602 4.35 18.09 -21.74
N ASP A 603 3.54 17.95 -22.79
CA ASP A 603 3.96 18.17 -24.17
C ASP A 603 4.33 19.63 -24.44
N GLU A 604 3.58 20.58 -23.87
CA GLU A 604 3.87 22.02 -24.01
C GLU A 604 5.15 22.43 -23.27
N LEU A 605 5.39 21.91 -22.05
CA LEU A 605 6.67 22.14 -21.36
C LEU A 605 7.86 21.57 -22.14
N LEU A 606 7.69 20.43 -22.80
CA LEU A 606 8.72 19.86 -23.67
C LEU A 606 8.94 20.72 -24.92
N ALA A 607 7.89 21.27 -25.51
CA ALA A 607 7.98 22.20 -26.62
C ALA A 607 8.67 23.52 -26.22
N GLU A 608 8.29 24.11 -25.08
CA GLU A 608 8.93 25.31 -24.54
C GLU A 608 10.42 25.07 -24.23
N ALA A 609 10.75 23.95 -23.58
CA ALA A 609 12.14 23.59 -23.31
C ALA A 609 12.94 23.32 -24.58
N ALA A 610 12.33 22.71 -25.60
CA ALA A 610 12.96 22.52 -26.91
C ALA A 610 13.22 23.86 -27.60
N ASP A 611 12.27 24.79 -27.55
CA ASP A 611 12.42 26.13 -28.11
C ASP A 611 13.50 26.96 -27.39
N GLU A 612 13.61 26.83 -26.07
CA GLU A 612 14.69 27.45 -25.29
C GLU A 612 16.06 26.86 -25.68
N LEU A 613 16.18 25.54 -25.79
CA LEU A 613 17.41 24.88 -26.21
C LEU A 613 17.79 25.22 -27.67
N VAL A 614 16.80 25.37 -28.55
CA VAL A 614 17.04 25.84 -29.93
C VAL A 614 17.54 27.28 -29.91
N LYS A 615 16.95 28.17 -29.11
CA LYS A 615 17.42 29.55 -28.96
C LYS A 615 18.83 29.62 -28.39
N GLU A 616 19.15 28.80 -27.39
CA GLU A 616 20.49 28.70 -26.80
C GLU A 616 21.51 28.14 -27.80
N ALA A 617 21.14 27.15 -28.61
CA ALA A 617 22.01 26.60 -29.65
C ALA A 617 22.21 27.54 -30.85
N MET A 618 21.30 28.49 -31.05
CA MET A 618 21.35 29.49 -32.12
C MET A 618 21.93 30.85 -31.68
N SER A 619 22.17 31.05 -30.38
CA SER A 619 22.92 32.18 -29.81
C SER A 619 24.39 31.83 -29.64
#